data_AF-A0A2V9MUS4-F1
#
_entry.id   AF-A0A2V9MUS4-F1
#
_cell.length_a   1.000
_cell.length_b   1.000
_cell.length_c   1.000
_cell.angle_alpha   90.00
_cell.angle_beta   90.00
_cell.angle_gamma   90.00
#
_symmetry.space_group_name_H-M   'P 1'
#
loop_
_entity.id
_entity.type
_entity.pdbx_description
1 polymer ?
#
loop_
_entity_poly.entity_id
_entity_poly.type
_entity_poly.pdbx_seq_one_letter_code
_entity_poly.pdbx_strand_id
1 'polypeptide(L)'
;MKQQRLLIALTALSVFAAILTSLDAFWIEPDWIEATHHRIFAPLASPLKIAHLSDIHTHGLGRRERRMLALLESEEPDLIVITGDTVSNGGFDDIFRETARRLKQARPKTAHDQGLARENDGRYEMCGEVLKHLHAPLGVWLVRGNWEHWWPVSDERKFYESVGVNFLLNAGSPVRDNIWILGFDDAVVGSPSLEAALAGVPPGAFKIALFHSPAYFERIAGRCNLAFAGHTHGGQVRLPFLRPLWLPPSNGGFDDIFRETARRLKQARPKTAHDQGLARENDGRYEMCGEVLKHLHAPLGVWLVRGNWEHWWPVSDERKFYESVGVNFLLNAGSPVRDNIWILGFDDAVVGSPSLEAALAGVPPGAFKIALFHSPAYFERIAGRCNLAFAGHTHGGQVRLPFLRPLWLPPGCGGFLEGWYEQEGSRMYVSRGIGTSSFNVRFLCRPELAFITVGR
;
A
#
# COMPACT_ATOMS: atom_id res chain seq x y z
N MET A 1 17.42 21.11 47.66
CA MET A 1 17.09 19.66 47.65
C MET A 1 15.82 19.31 46.85
N LYS A 2 14.58 19.46 47.37
CA LYS A 2 13.36 18.94 46.69
C LYS A 2 13.20 19.42 45.24
N GLN A 3 13.31 20.72 44.98
CA GLN A 3 13.23 21.30 43.63
C GLN A 3 14.33 20.77 42.68
N GLN A 4 15.56 20.57 43.16
CA GLN A 4 16.65 19.99 42.34
C GLN A 4 16.36 18.54 41.95
N ARG A 5 15.80 17.73 42.88
CA ARG A 5 15.39 16.34 42.56
C ARG A 5 14.25 16.31 41.53
N LEU A 6 13.29 17.24 41.64
CA LEU A 6 12.22 17.40 40.65
C LEU A 6 12.77 17.82 39.28
N LEU A 7 13.67 18.81 39.22
CA LEU A 7 14.29 19.25 37.98
C LEU A 7 15.08 18.13 37.30
N ILE A 8 15.90 17.38 38.06
CA ILE A 8 16.65 16.22 37.55
C ILE A 8 15.70 15.15 37.00
N ALA A 9 14.60 14.86 37.70
CA ALA A 9 13.60 13.89 37.23
C ALA A 9 12.90 14.34 35.94
N LEU A 10 12.55 15.64 35.83
CA LEU A 10 11.96 16.21 34.62
C LEU A 10 12.95 16.21 33.44
N THR A 11 14.21 16.58 33.66
CA THR A 11 15.25 16.51 32.61
C THR A 11 15.49 15.07 32.15
N ALA A 12 15.57 14.11 33.08
CA ALA A 12 15.72 12.69 32.74
C ALA A 12 14.53 12.16 31.93
N LEU A 13 13.30 12.52 32.32
CA LEU A 13 12.07 12.15 31.59
C LEU A 13 12.04 12.77 30.18
N SER A 14 12.42 14.04 30.02
CA SER A 14 12.49 14.70 28.71
C SER A 14 13.55 14.10 27.79
N VAL A 15 14.73 13.73 28.32
CA VAL A 15 15.77 13.04 27.56
C VAL A 15 15.30 11.64 27.15
N PHE A 16 14.67 10.89 28.06
CA PHE A 16 14.12 9.57 27.77
C PHE A 16 13.02 9.64 26.69
N ALA A 17 12.11 10.60 26.78
CA ALA A 17 11.10 10.84 25.75
C ALA A 17 11.71 11.22 24.39
N ALA A 18 12.76 12.06 24.36
CA ALA A 18 13.46 12.42 23.13
C ALA A 18 14.19 11.23 22.48
N ILE A 19 14.71 10.30 23.29
CA ILE A 19 15.31 9.04 22.81
C ILE A 19 14.21 8.14 22.23
N LEU A 20 13.08 7.94 22.92
CA LEU A 20 11.97 7.13 22.41
C LEU A 20 11.38 7.71 21.11
N THR A 21 11.18 9.03 21.03
CA THR A 21 10.73 9.71 19.81
C THR A 21 11.72 9.55 18.66
N SER A 22 13.03 9.63 18.93
CA SER A 22 14.06 9.38 17.90
C SER A 22 14.05 7.92 17.44
N LEU A 23 13.85 6.98 18.36
CA LEU A 23 13.76 5.54 18.06
C LEU A 23 12.54 5.23 17.18
N ASP A 24 11.38 5.78 17.52
CA ASP A 24 10.15 5.69 16.73
C ASP A 24 10.35 6.29 15.34
N ALA A 25 10.87 7.52 15.26
CA ALA A 25 10.93 8.30 14.02
C ALA A 25 11.93 7.78 12.97
N PHE A 26 12.98 7.05 13.36
CA PHE A 26 14.02 6.56 12.45
C PHE A 26 14.03 5.04 12.24
N TRP A 27 13.33 4.26 13.09
CA TRP A 27 13.38 2.77 13.04
C TRP A 27 12.05 2.05 13.34
N ILE A 28 10.94 2.77 13.54
CA ILE A 28 9.61 2.15 13.70
C ILE A 28 8.62 2.76 12.70
N GLU A 29 8.37 4.06 12.78
CA GLU A 29 7.41 4.76 11.91
C GLU A 29 7.83 4.83 10.42
N PRO A 30 9.12 4.82 10.01
CA PRO A 30 9.49 4.72 8.61
C PRO A 30 9.05 3.43 7.91
N ASP A 31 9.14 2.30 8.61
CA ASP A 31 8.92 0.97 8.03
C ASP A 31 7.51 0.43 8.33
N TRP A 32 6.87 0.91 9.40
CA TRP A 32 5.58 0.40 9.85
C TRP A 32 4.39 1.10 9.14
N ILE A 33 4.24 0.74 7.86
CA ILE A 33 3.23 1.19 6.87
C ILE A 33 1.79 1.13 7.41
N GLU A 34 0.92 2.03 6.93
CA GLU A 34 -0.52 2.03 7.18
C GLU A 34 -1.31 1.76 5.89
N ALA A 35 -2.00 0.62 5.81
CA ALA A 35 -2.98 0.35 4.76
C ALA A 35 -4.29 1.09 5.05
N THR A 36 -4.77 1.93 4.11
CA THR A 36 -6.02 2.69 4.27
C THR A 36 -7.06 2.29 3.23
N HIS A 37 -8.23 1.82 3.69
CA HIS A 37 -9.28 1.25 2.84
C HIS A 37 -10.40 2.26 2.56
N HIS A 38 -10.48 2.74 1.32
CA HIS A 38 -11.41 3.78 0.87
C HIS A 38 -12.49 3.20 -0.06
N ARG A 39 -13.66 2.92 0.52
CA ARG A 39 -14.83 2.48 -0.24
C ARG A 39 -15.58 3.68 -0.82
N ILE A 40 -15.36 3.97 -2.09
CA ILE A 40 -16.25 4.85 -2.88
C ILE A 40 -17.38 3.96 -3.45
N PHE A 41 -18.44 4.61 -3.95
CA PHE A 41 -19.52 4.08 -4.80
C PHE A 41 -19.16 2.74 -5.52
N ALA A 42 -20.00 1.69 -5.48
CA ALA A 42 -19.80 0.33 -6.06
C ALA A 42 -21.12 -0.35 -6.55
N PRO A 43 -21.34 -0.62 -7.88
CA PRO A 43 -22.66 -0.72 -8.54
C PRO A 43 -23.40 -2.04 -8.31
N LEU A 44 -23.78 -2.28 -7.06
CA LEU A 44 -24.44 -3.51 -6.64
C LEU A 44 -25.97 -3.36 -6.66
N ALA A 45 -26.67 -4.45 -6.99
CA ALA A 45 -28.13 -4.49 -6.98
C ALA A 45 -28.72 -4.39 -5.55
N SER A 46 -27.91 -4.72 -4.54
CA SER A 46 -28.22 -4.64 -3.12
C SER A 46 -26.93 -4.31 -2.34
N PRO A 47 -27.00 -3.60 -1.20
CA PRO A 47 -25.83 -3.33 -0.36
C PRO A 47 -25.08 -4.59 0.08
N LEU A 48 -23.79 -4.45 0.39
CA LEU A 48 -22.94 -5.55 0.83
C LEU A 48 -22.02 -5.09 1.98
N LYS A 49 -22.35 -5.48 3.22
CA LYS A 49 -21.54 -5.26 4.43
C LYS A 49 -20.45 -6.33 4.52
N ILE A 50 -19.19 -5.90 4.43
CA ILE A 50 -18.03 -6.78 4.48
C ILE A 50 -17.27 -6.51 5.77
N ALA A 51 -17.08 -7.55 6.58
CA ALA A 51 -16.10 -7.53 7.66
C ALA A 51 -14.75 -8.00 7.11
N HIS A 52 -13.76 -7.11 7.10
CA HIS A 52 -12.39 -7.43 6.74
C HIS A 52 -11.60 -7.73 8.03
N LEU A 53 -11.05 -8.94 8.09
CA LEU A 53 -10.12 -9.39 9.12
C LEU A 53 -8.75 -9.61 8.47
N SER A 54 -7.69 -9.35 9.21
CA SER A 54 -6.32 -9.54 8.74
C SER A 54 -5.38 -9.77 9.90
N ASP A 55 -4.24 -10.43 9.63
CA ASP A 55 -3.10 -10.51 10.54
C ASP A 55 -3.51 -11.01 11.93
N ILE A 56 -4.40 -12.01 11.93
CA ILE A 56 -5.09 -12.48 13.13
C ILE A 56 -4.05 -13.07 14.09
N HIS A 57 -3.03 -13.79 13.60
CA HIS A 57 -1.97 -14.41 14.38
C HIS A 57 -2.50 -14.99 15.70
N THR A 58 -3.41 -15.96 15.62
CA THR A 58 -4.04 -16.48 16.82
C THR A 58 -3.23 -17.60 17.48
N HIS A 59 -3.36 -17.68 18.80
CA HIS A 59 -2.90 -18.79 19.63
C HIS A 59 -4.09 -19.48 20.31
N GLY A 60 -5.26 -19.50 19.64
CA GLY A 60 -6.52 -20.03 20.16
C GLY A 60 -7.48 -18.97 20.70
N LEU A 61 -8.62 -19.42 21.22
CA LEU A 61 -9.70 -18.56 21.73
C LEU A 61 -9.29 -17.80 23.01
N GLY A 62 -8.60 -16.68 22.83
CA GLY A 62 -8.25 -15.71 23.86
C GLY A 62 -9.32 -14.62 24.08
N ARG A 63 -8.92 -13.53 24.75
CA ARG A 63 -9.80 -12.38 25.05
C ARG A 63 -10.05 -11.51 23.82
N ARG A 64 -9.07 -11.40 22.92
CA ARG A 64 -9.18 -10.64 21.66
C ARG A 64 -10.17 -11.32 20.72
N GLU A 65 -10.05 -12.63 20.60
CA GLU A 65 -10.80 -13.52 19.72
C GLU A 65 -12.27 -13.57 20.13
N ARG A 66 -12.57 -13.78 21.42
CA ARG A 66 -13.95 -13.70 21.93
C ARG A 66 -14.59 -12.32 21.71
N ARG A 67 -13.81 -11.23 21.79
CA ARG A 67 -14.33 -9.88 21.51
C ARG A 67 -14.55 -9.65 20.01
N MET A 68 -13.67 -10.17 19.15
CA MET A 68 -13.83 -10.14 17.70
C MET A 68 -15.09 -10.90 17.27
N LEU A 69 -15.29 -12.12 17.78
CA LEU A 69 -16.48 -12.94 17.51
C LEU A 69 -17.77 -12.23 17.95
N ALA A 70 -17.82 -11.70 19.18
CA ALA A 70 -18.99 -10.96 19.67
C ALA A 70 -19.27 -9.67 18.87
N LEU A 71 -18.24 -9.02 18.33
CA LEU A 71 -18.42 -7.87 17.43
C LEU A 71 -18.99 -8.29 16.08
N LEU A 72 -18.47 -9.37 15.47
CA LEU A 72 -18.98 -9.91 14.21
C LEU A 72 -20.43 -10.38 14.34
N GLU A 73 -20.77 -11.05 15.45
CA GLU A 73 -22.14 -11.43 15.80
C GLU A 73 -23.05 -10.20 15.92
N SER A 74 -22.62 -9.14 16.61
CA SER A 74 -23.41 -7.90 16.77
C SER A 74 -23.52 -7.02 15.52
N GLU A 75 -22.62 -7.21 14.54
CA GLU A 75 -22.55 -6.41 13.32
C GLU A 75 -23.16 -7.11 12.10
N GLU A 76 -23.54 -8.38 12.19
CA GLU A 76 -24.23 -9.15 11.13
C GLU A 76 -23.68 -8.90 9.69
N PRO A 77 -22.38 -9.09 9.43
CA PRO A 77 -21.81 -8.85 8.10
C PRO A 77 -22.35 -9.86 7.08
N ASP A 78 -22.75 -9.40 5.88
CA ASP A 78 -23.09 -10.29 4.75
C ASP A 78 -21.94 -11.26 4.45
N LEU A 79 -20.70 -10.78 4.58
CA LEU A 79 -19.48 -11.43 4.10
C LEU A 79 -18.31 -11.18 5.07
N ILE A 80 -17.55 -12.23 5.41
CA ILE A 80 -16.27 -12.11 6.13
C ILE A 80 -15.12 -12.46 5.18
N VAL A 81 -14.11 -11.60 5.11
CA VAL A 81 -12.90 -11.81 4.31
C VAL A 81 -11.64 -11.73 5.17
N ILE A 82 -10.73 -12.69 4.99
CA ILE A 82 -9.50 -12.85 5.78
C ILE A 82 -8.29 -12.79 4.86
N THR A 83 -7.48 -11.73 4.99
CA THR A 83 -6.32 -11.47 4.11
C THR A 83 -5.02 -12.07 4.66
N GLY A 84 -5.02 -13.38 4.93
CA GLY A 84 -3.85 -14.15 5.36
C GLY A 84 -3.42 -13.97 6.82
N ASP A 85 -2.35 -14.66 7.19
CA ASP A 85 -1.66 -14.58 8.48
C ASP A 85 -2.59 -14.88 9.68
N THR A 86 -3.26 -16.02 9.58
CA THR A 86 -4.17 -16.53 10.62
C THR A 86 -3.44 -17.28 11.71
N VAL A 87 -2.42 -18.05 11.36
CA VAL A 87 -1.54 -18.71 12.33
C VAL A 87 -0.51 -17.73 12.89
N SER A 88 -0.04 -18.02 14.11
CA SER A 88 1.08 -17.32 14.75
C SER A 88 2.30 -18.23 14.83
N ASN A 89 3.40 -17.71 15.35
CA ASN A 89 4.54 -18.54 15.71
C ASN A 89 4.20 -19.48 16.89
N GLY A 90 5.02 -20.52 17.09
CA GLY A 90 5.16 -21.13 18.40
C GLY A 90 5.49 -20.05 19.44
N GLY A 91 5.04 -20.24 20.68
CA GLY A 91 5.08 -19.22 21.73
C GLY A 91 6.50 -18.71 22.07
N PHE A 92 6.57 -17.77 23.02
CA PHE A 92 7.79 -17.04 23.40
C PHE A 92 9.06 -17.93 23.59
N ASP A 93 8.88 -19.17 24.03
CA ASP A 93 9.94 -20.17 24.23
C ASP A 93 10.65 -20.61 22.93
N ASP A 94 9.95 -20.67 21.79
CA ASP A 94 10.53 -21.16 20.52
C ASP A 94 11.40 -20.13 19.81
N ILE A 95 11.14 -18.83 20.03
CA ILE A 95 12.03 -17.75 19.60
C ILE A 95 13.41 -17.91 20.27
N PHE A 96 13.44 -18.31 21.55
CA PHE A 96 14.68 -18.63 22.25
C PHE A 96 15.35 -19.91 21.73
N ARG A 97 14.58 -20.99 21.45
CA ARG A 97 15.14 -22.24 20.89
C ARG A 97 15.72 -22.07 19.49
N GLU A 98 15.08 -21.31 18.61
CA GLU A 98 15.58 -20.96 17.28
C GLU A 98 16.89 -20.15 17.38
N THR A 99 16.91 -19.12 18.24
CA THR A 99 18.10 -18.27 18.46
C THR A 99 19.28 -19.09 19.01
N ALA A 100 19.04 -19.97 19.98
CA ALA A 100 20.07 -20.85 20.55
C ALA A 100 20.61 -21.89 19.55
N ARG A 101 19.81 -22.33 18.57
CA ARG A 101 20.28 -23.17 17.45
C ARG A 101 21.16 -22.39 16.47
N ARG A 102 20.74 -21.19 16.06
CA ARG A 102 21.50 -20.32 15.13
C ARG A 102 22.90 -20.00 15.67
N LEU A 103 23.03 -19.74 16.98
CA LEU A 103 24.32 -19.51 17.64
C LEU A 103 25.26 -20.73 17.67
N LYS A 104 24.77 -21.95 17.41
CA LYS A 104 25.59 -23.18 17.38
C LYS A 104 26.00 -23.66 15.98
N GLN A 105 25.45 -23.11 14.90
CA GLN A 105 25.72 -23.55 13.53
C GLN A 105 26.33 -22.42 12.67
N ALA A 106 27.49 -21.93 13.09
CA ALA A 106 28.28 -20.94 12.35
C ALA A 106 29.05 -21.57 11.16
N ARG A 107 28.32 -21.94 10.10
CA ARG A 107 28.86 -22.14 8.74
C ARG A 107 27.88 -21.60 7.69
N PRO A 108 28.36 -21.12 6.54
CA PRO A 108 27.50 -20.57 5.49
C PRO A 108 26.64 -21.66 4.85
N LYS A 109 25.35 -21.36 4.66
CA LYS A 109 24.41 -22.17 3.90
C LYS A 109 24.53 -21.89 2.41
N THR A 110 24.39 -22.91 1.57
CA THR A 110 24.36 -22.78 0.11
C THR A 110 22.92 -22.86 -0.40
N ALA A 111 22.70 -22.65 -1.71
CA ALA A 111 21.37 -22.54 -2.31
C ALA A 111 20.45 -23.79 -2.17
N HIS A 112 20.95 -24.90 -1.60
CA HIS A 112 20.16 -26.11 -1.36
C HIS A 112 19.34 -26.04 -0.04
N ASP A 113 19.60 -25.06 0.83
CA ASP A 113 19.03 -24.97 2.18
C ASP A 113 17.61 -24.36 2.26
N GLN A 114 17.02 -23.93 1.14
CA GLN A 114 15.72 -23.25 1.09
C GLN A 114 14.50 -24.21 1.05
N GLY A 115 14.72 -25.53 1.12
CA GLY A 115 13.68 -26.56 0.87
C GLY A 115 13.34 -27.46 2.07
N LEU A 116 13.26 -26.93 3.29
CA LEU A 116 12.89 -27.71 4.49
C LEU A 116 11.64 -27.14 5.17
N ALA A 117 10.50 -27.79 4.95
CA ALA A 117 9.29 -27.56 5.73
C ALA A 117 9.53 -27.89 7.21
N ARG A 118 8.95 -27.09 8.11
CA ARG A 118 8.98 -27.30 9.56
C ARG A 118 7.70 -28.03 9.97
N GLU A 119 7.81 -29.07 10.81
CA GLU A 119 6.65 -29.85 11.25
C GLU A 119 5.61 -28.97 11.97
N ASN A 120 4.32 -29.28 11.79
CA ASN A 120 3.21 -28.57 12.44
C ASN A 120 3.27 -28.78 13.97
N ASP A 121 3.20 -27.69 14.72
CA ASP A 121 3.43 -27.61 16.17
C ASP A 121 2.15 -27.33 16.98
N GLY A 122 0.97 -27.56 16.38
CA GLY A 122 -0.34 -27.30 16.99
C GLY A 122 -0.95 -25.94 16.62
N ARG A 123 -0.27 -25.14 15.78
CA ARG A 123 -0.73 -23.80 15.38
C ARG A 123 -2.00 -23.80 14.54
N TYR A 124 -2.19 -24.80 13.68
CA TYR A 124 -3.41 -24.94 12.87
C TYR A 124 -4.61 -25.35 13.71
N GLU A 125 -4.41 -26.24 14.67
CA GLU A 125 -5.40 -26.66 15.64
C GLU A 125 -5.87 -25.47 16.50
N MET A 126 -4.94 -24.67 17.02
CA MET A 126 -5.25 -23.41 17.71
C MET A 126 -5.94 -22.38 16.81
N CYS A 127 -5.61 -22.32 15.52
CA CYS A 127 -6.28 -21.44 14.56
C CYS A 127 -7.71 -21.89 14.24
N GLY A 128 -7.91 -23.19 14.00
CA GLY A 128 -9.21 -23.79 13.71
C GLY A 128 -10.23 -23.61 14.83
N GLU A 129 -9.78 -23.64 16.09
CA GLU A 129 -10.62 -23.32 17.25
C GLU A 129 -11.21 -21.90 17.22
N VAL A 130 -10.61 -20.95 16.50
CA VAL A 130 -11.15 -19.60 16.31
C VAL A 130 -11.95 -19.50 15.01
N LEU A 131 -11.42 -20.03 13.90
CA LEU A 131 -12.03 -19.90 12.57
C LEU A 131 -13.40 -20.59 12.48
N LYS A 132 -13.60 -21.72 13.17
CA LYS A 132 -14.86 -22.48 13.18
C LYS A 132 -16.08 -21.70 13.73
N HIS A 133 -15.85 -20.57 14.40
CA HIS A 133 -16.89 -19.69 14.94
C HIS A 133 -17.19 -18.48 14.03
N LEU A 134 -16.51 -18.34 12.90
CA LEU A 134 -16.78 -17.30 11.91
C LEU A 134 -17.92 -17.74 11.00
N HIS A 135 -19.01 -16.97 10.99
CA HIS A 135 -20.18 -17.23 10.16
C HIS A 135 -20.66 -15.94 9.51
N ALA A 136 -21.06 -16.01 8.24
CA ALA A 136 -21.65 -14.92 7.48
C ALA A 136 -22.57 -15.50 6.39
N PRO A 137 -23.69 -14.84 6.00
CA PRO A 137 -24.63 -15.37 5.02
C PRO A 137 -24.03 -15.70 3.65
N LEU A 138 -22.98 -14.99 3.23
CA LEU A 138 -22.24 -15.21 1.98
C LEU A 138 -20.87 -15.88 2.20
N GLY A 139 -20.68 -16.50 3.36
CA GLY A 139 -19.50 -17.29 3.70
C GLY A 139 -18.30 -16.50 4.24
N VAL A 140 -17.31 -17.26 4.71
CA VAL A 140 -16.01 -16.79 5.16
C VAL A 140 -14.96 -17.18 4.12
N TRP A 141 -14.12 -16.24 3.71
CA TRP A 141 -13.18 -16.42 2.59
C TRP A 141 -11.76 -16.05 3.02
N LEU A 142 -10.79 -16.91 2.71
CA LEU A 142 -9.41 -16.78 3.16
C LEU A 142 -8.42 -17.01 2.01
N VAL A 143 -7.35 -16.22 2.04
CA VAL A 143 -6.15 -16.38 1.22
C VAL A 143 -4.93 -16.66 2.09
N ARG A 144 -3.91 -17.30 1.53
CA ARG A 144 -2.68 -17.64 2.23
C ARG A 144 -1.84 -16.39 2.54
N GLY A 145 -1.32 -16.27 3.76
CA GLY A 145 -0.28 -15.30 4.14
C GLY A 145 1.13 -15.91 4.14
N ASN A 146 2.14 -15.12 4.52
CA ASN A 146 3.51 -15.62 4.58
C ASN A 146 3.73 -16.62 5.74
N TRP A 147 2.97 -16.53 6.84
CA TRP A 147 3.11 -17.49 7.94
C TRP A 147 2.61 -18.89 7.57
N GLU A 148 1.52 -18.98 6.80
CA GLU A 148 1.05 -20.25 6.26
C GLU A 148 2.06 -20.88 5.26
N HIS A 149 2.79 -20.06 4.49
CA HIS A 149 3.88 -20.53 3.61
C HIS A 149 5.12 -21.02 4.38
N TRP A 150 5.49 -20.37 5.48
CA TRP A 150 6.66 -20.74 6.28
C TRP A 150 6.45 -21.97 7.18
N TRP A 151 5.19 -22.27 7.52
CA TRP A 151 4.78 -23.47 8.23
C TRP A 151 3.55 -24.10 7.55
N PRO A 152 3.70 -24.74 6.39
CA PRO A 152 2.57 -25.36 5.69
C PRO A 152 2.09 -26.62 6.43
N VAL A 153 0.77 -26.80 6.51
CA VAL A 153 0.17 -28.09 6.89
C VAL A 153 -0.04 -28.97 5.65
N SER A 154 0.01 -30.29 5.82
CA SER A 154 0.07 -31.29 4.73
C SER A 154 -1.00 -31.16 3.63
N ASP A 155 -2.16 -30.57 3.98
CA ASP A 155 -3.24 -30.20 3.06
C ASP A 155 -4.01 -29.01 3.65
N GLU A 156 -3.49 -27.79 3.43
CA GLU A 156 -4.09 -26.54 3.88
C GLU A 156 -5.52 -26.34 3.37
N ARG A 157 -5.80 -26.75 2.12
CA ARG A 157 -7.13 -26.62 1.51
C ARG A 157 -8.14 -27.38 2.36
N LYS A 158 -7.88 -28.66 2.58
CA LYS A 158 -8.71 -29.53 3.40
C LYS A 158 -8.80 -29.06 4.85
N PHE A 159 -7.74 -28.49 5.41
CA PHE A 159 -7.78 -27.89 6.74
C PHE A 159 -8.79 -26.74 6.80
N TYR A 160 -8.66 -25.71 5.95
CA TYR A 160 -9.54 -24.54 6.00
C TYR A 160 -10.99 -24.89 5.66
N GLU A 161 -11.21 -25.77 4.68
CA GLU A 161 -12.54 -26.30 4.34
C GLU A 161 -13.17 -27.06 5.53
N SER A 162 -12.37 -27.80 6.32
CA SER A 162 -12.87 -28.52 7.52
C SER A 162 -13.35 -27.62 8.66
N VAL A 163 -12.92 -26.35 8.69
CA VAL A 163 -13.37 -25.33 9.67
C VAL A 163 -14.36 -24.32 9.07
N GLY A 164 -14.92 -24.62 7.89
CA GLY A 164 -15.96 -23.80 7.26
C GLY A 164 -15.45 -22.56 6.51
N VAL A 165 -14.14 -22.49 6.22
CA VAL A 165 -13.51 -21.35 5.55
C VAL A 165 -13.17 -21.68 4.10
N ASN A 166 -13.65 -20.86 3.17
CA ASN A 166 -13.39 -21.04 1.74
C ASN A 166 -11.96 -20.60 1.40
N PHE A 167 -11.06 -21.57 1.20
CA PHE A 167 -9.67 -21.30 0.86
C PHE A 167 -9.50 -21.02 -0.64
N LEU A 168 -9.10 -19.79 -0.97
CA LEU A 168 -8.80 -19.38 -2.34
C LEU A 168 -7.29 -19.21 -2.52
N LEU A 169 -6.74 -19.96 -3.47
CA LEU A 169 -5.33 -19.95 -3.80
C LEU A 169 -5.23 -19.90 -5.33
N ASN A 170 -5.00 -18.71 -5.89
CA ASN A 170 -5.02 -18.44 -7.32
C ASN A 170 -6.32 -18.88 -8.00
N ALA A 171 -7.45 -18.56 -7.38
CA ALA A 171 -8.78 -19.02 -7.78
C ALA A 171 -9.84 -17.93 -7.58
N GLY A 172 -10.84 -17.91 -8.47
CA GLY A 172 -12.02 -17.05 -8.39
C GLY A 172 -13.29 -17.85 -8.12
N SER A 173 -14.21 -17.30 -7.34
CA SER A 173 -15.49 -17.95 -6.96
C SER A 173 -16.66 -16.95 -6.95
N PRO A 174 -17.87 -17.35 -7.38
CA PRO A 174 -19.08 -16.52 -7.27
C PRO A 174 -19.55 -16.42 -5.81
N VAL A 175 -20.24 -15.33 -5.47
CA VAL A 175 -20.70 -15.05 -4.09
C VAL A 175 -22.19 -14.72 -4.01
N ARG A 176 -22.63 -13.67 -4.72
CA ARG A 176 -24.04 -13.24 -4.80
C ARG A 176 -24.25 -12.44 -6.08
N ASP A 177 -25.38 -12.62 -6.76
CA ASP A 177 -25.73 -11.86 -7.98
C ASP A 177 -24.59 -11.91 -9.04
N ASN A 178 -23.97 -10.75 -9.31
CA ASN A 178 -22.84 -10.57 -10.23
C ASN A 178 -21.49 -10.36 -9.47
N ILE A 179 -21.44 -10.68 -8.17
CA ILE A 179 -20.29 -10.48 -7.29
C ILE A 179 -19.44 -11.76 -7.22
N TRP A 180 -18.14 -11.60 -7.44
CA TRP A 180 -17.14 -12.66 -7.38
C TRP A 180 -15.99 -12.26 -6.45
N ILE A 181 -15.45 -13.23 -5.69
CA ILE A 181 -14.20 -13.06 -4.94
C ILE A 181 -13.06 -13.75 -5.67
N LEU A 182 -11.93 -13.07 -5.77
CA LEU A 182 -10.67 -13.59 -6.30
C LEU A 182 -9.66 -13.68 -5.15
N GLY A 183 -9.07 -14.85 -4.94
CA GLY A 183 -8.01 -15.05 -3.97
C GLY A 183 -6.70 -15.42 -4.63
N PHE A 184 -5.63 -14.75 -4.21
CA PHE A 184 -4.28 -14.93 -4.73
C PHE A 184 -3.38 -15.54 -3.66
N ASP A 185 -2.38 -16.32 -4.07
CA ASP A 185 -1.28 -16.75 -3.20
C ASP A 185 -0.47 -15.54 -2.67
N ASP A 186 0.31 -15.71 -1.60
CA ASP A 186 1.10 -14.58 -1.10
C ASP A 186 2.18 -14.12 -2.10
N ALA A 187 2.37 -12.81 -2.20
CA ALA A 187 3.24 -12.17 -3.18
C ALA A 187 4.72 -12.09 -2.76
N VAL A 188 5.04 -12.27 -1.48
CA VAL A 188 6.40 -12.17 -0.94
C VAL A 188 7.09 -13.53 -0.96
N VAL A 189 6.35 -14.62 -0.73
CA VAL A 189 6.90 -15.98 -0.62
C VAL A 189 6.22 -17.04 -1.48
N GLY A 190 5.07 -16.73 -2.09
CA GLY A 190 4.30 -17.64 -2.93
C GLY A 190 4.48 -17.45 -4.43
N SER A 191 3.50 -17.92 -5.20
CA SER A 191 3.44 -17.78 -6.66
C SER A 191 2.04 -17.38 -7.12
N PRO A 192 1.64 -16.11 -6.93
CA PRO A 192 0.29 -15.65 -7.26
C PRO A 192 0.03 -15.60 -8.76
N SER A 193 -0.78 -16.54 -9.24
CA SER A 193 -1.23 -16.64 -10.63
C SER A 193 -2.60 -16.00 -10.82
N LEU A 194 -2.59 -14.89 -11.55
CA LEU A 194 -3.75 -14.08 -11.88
C LEU A 194 -4.60 -14.68 -13.01
N GLU A 195 -3.97 -15.34 -13.98
CA GLU A 195 -4.67 -16.03 -15.06
C GLU A 195 -5.51 -17.19 -14.51
N ALA A 196 -4.97 -17.91 -13.54
CA ALA A 196 -5.72 -18.94 -12.79
C ALA A 196 -6.85 -18.31 -11.94
N ALA A 197 -6.58 -17.21 -11.24
CA ALA A 197 -7.60 -16.54 -10.41
C ALA A 197 -8.77 -15.95 -11.23
N LEU A 198 -8.54 -15.58 -12.49
CA LEU A 198 -9.58 -15.10 -13.41
C LEU A 198 -10.19 -16.20 -14.30
N ALA A 199 -9.69 -17.44 -14.23
CA ALA A 199 -10.19 -18.55 -15.05
C ALA A 199 -11.68 -18.82 -14.76
N GLY A 200 -12.54 -18.65 -15.77
CA GLY A 200 -13.99 -18.82 -15.65
C GLY A 200 -14.76 -17.64 -15.04
N VAL A 201 -14.07 -16.56 -14.62
CA VAL A 201 -14.73 -15.39 -14.01
C VAL A 201 -15.35 -14.49 -15.09
N PRO A 202 -16.65 -14.14 -15.03
CA PRO A 202 -17.29 -13.30 -16.03
C PRO A 202 -16.61 -11.93 -16.21
N PRO A 203 -16.38 -11.44 -17.44
CA PRO A 203 -15.73 -10.15 -17.68
C PRO A 203 -16.42 -8.97 -16.96
N GLY A 204 -17.76 -8.95 -16.97
CA GLY A 204 -18.58 -7.92 -16.32
C GLY A 204 -18.88 -8.13 -14.83
N ALA A 205 -18.32 -9.15 -14.17
CA ALA A 205 -18.54 -9.37 -12.73
C ALA A 205 -17.93 -8.25 -11.86
N PHE A 206 -18.63 -7.89 -10.78
CA PHE A 206 -18.09 -7.04 -9.72
C PHE A 206 -17.10 -7.87 -8.90
N LYS A 207 -15.81 -7.59 -9.06
CA LYS A 207 -14.73 -8.41 -8.52
C LYS A 207 -14.17 -7.82 -7.24
N ILE A 208 -14.18 -8.61 -6.17
CA ILE A 208 -13.55 -8.32 -4.89
C ILE A 208 -12.28 -9.15 -4.82
N ALA A 209 -11.12 -8.52 -4.64
CA ALA A 209 -9.85 -9.24 -4.54
C ALA A 209 -9.30 -9.27 -3.11
N LEU A 210 -8.82 -10.46 -2.73
CA LEU A 210 -8.20 -10.76 -1.45
C LEU A 210 -6.79 -11.27 -1.70
N PHE A 211 -5.81 -10.72 -1.00
CA PHE A 211 -4.40 -11.08 -1.07
C PHE A 211 -3.73 -10.59 0.23
N HIS A 212 -2.68 -11.26 0.67
CA HIS A 212 -2.07 -10.91 1.96
C HIS A 212 -1.19 -9.64 1.85
N SER A 213 -0.07 -9.70 1.11
CA SER A 213 0.84 -8.56 0.96
C SER A 213 0.23 -7.41 0.13
N PRO A 214 0.06 -6.20 0.70
CA PRO A 214 -0.65 -5.09 0.05
C PRO A 214 0.08 -4.50 -1.17
N ALA A 215 1.37 -4.79 -1.38
CA ALA A 215 2.07 -4.48 -2.62
C ALA A 215 1.41 -5.15 -3.84
N TYR A 216 0.74 -6.30 -3.64
CA TYR A 216 -0.08 -6.96 -4.65
C TYR A 216 -1.34 -6.13 -5.05
N PHE A 217 -1.59 -4.94 -4.46
CA PHE A 217 -2.60 -4.02 -5.00
C PHE A 217 -2.21 -3.49 -6.38
N GLU A 218 -0.93 -3.23 -6.63
CA GLU A 218 -0.49 -2.95 -7.99
C GLU A 218 -0.80 -4.17 -8.87
N ARG A 219 -0.53 -5.40 -8.38
CA ARG A 219 -0.93 -6.69 -9.00
C ARG A 219 -2.43 -6.96 -9.19
N ILE A 220 -3.35 -6.09 -8.79
CA ILE A 220 -4.80 -6.25 -9.07
C ILE A 220 -5.52 -5.00 -9.59
N ALA A 221 -4.85 -3.84 -9.60
CA ALA A 221 -5.45 -2.52 -9.77
C ALA A 221 -6.54 -2.50 -10.86
N GLY A 222 -7.79 -2.19 -10.50
CA GLY A 222 -8.88 -1.79 -11.39
C GLY A 222 -9.54 -2.83 -12.33
N ARG A 223 -9.09 -4.10 -12.45
CA ARG A 223 -9.99 -5.20 -12.89
C ARG A 223 -10.69 -5.86 -11.71
N CYS A 224 -10.19 -5.61 -10.50
CA CYS A 224 -10.96 -5.74 -9.27
C CYS A 224 -11.60 -4.38 -8.98
N ASN A 225 -12.88 -4.38 -8.62
CA ASN A 225 -13.62 -3.18 -8.30
C ASN A 225 -13.36 -2.71 -6.86
N LEU A 226 -13.10 -3.68 -5.97
CA LEU A 226 -12.82 -3.56 -4.55
C LEU A 226 -11.66 -4.50 -4.20
N ALA A 227 -10.83 -4.10 -3.25
CA ALA A 227 -9.63 -4.80 -2.83
C ALA A 227 -9.47 -4.71 -1.30
N PHE A 228 -9.00 -5.81 -0.70
CA PHE A 228 -8.60 -5.87 0.70
C PHE A 228 -7.24 -6.55 0.82
N ALA A 229 -6.38 -6.04 1.70
CA ALA A 229 -5.06 -6.63 1.99
C ALA A 229 -4.60 -6.37 3.43
N GLY A 230 -3.57 -7.09 3.85
CA GLY A 230 -3.11 -7.18 5.24
C GLY A 230 -1.69 -6.67 5.50
N HIS A 231 -0.91 -7.49 6.22
CA HIS A 231 0.55 -7.48 6.37
C HIS A 231 1.17 -6.23 7.03
N THR A 232 0.38 -5.19 7.30
CA THR A 232 0.90 -3.85 7.65
C THR A 232 0.58 -3.43 9.08
N HIS A 233 -0.44 -4.00 9.72
CA HIS A 233 -0.92 -3.70 11.08
C HIS A 233 -1.28 -2.23 11.44
N GLY A 234 -0.90 -1.21 10.64
CA GLY A 234 -1.35 0.19 10.80
C GLY A 234 -0.55 1.03 11.82
N GLY A 235 0.76 0.81 11.89
CA GLY A 235 1.64 1.12 13.07
C GLY A 235 2.73 -0.72 15.16
N GLN A 236 3.33 -0.44 16.37
CA GLN A 236 3.08 -1.18 17.64
C GLN A 236 2.39 -0.34 18.73
N VAL A 237 2.33 1.00 18.60
CA VAL A 237 1.82 1.91 19.64
C VAL A 237 0.97 3.06 19.06
N ARG A 238 -0.07 3.47 19.80
CA ARG A 238 -0.80 4.75 19.66
C ARG A 238 -1.20 5.25 21.07
N LEU A 239 -1.07 6.55 21.33
CA LEU A 239 -1.51 7.19 22.58
C LEU A 239 -2.73 8.10 22.33
N PRO A 240 -3.73 8.16 23.23
CA PRO A 240 -4.98 8.88 23.00
C PRO A 240 -4.93 10.37 23.39
N PHE A 241 -5.96 11.12 22.96
CA PHE A 241 -6.28 12.52 23.28
C PHE A 241 -5.40 13.62 22.66
N LEU A 242 -4.32 13.28 21.95
CA LEU A 242 -3.80 14.15 20.90
C LEU A 242 -4.50 13.82 19.57
N ARG A 243 -5.23 14.78 18.98
CA ARG A 243 -5.59 14.72 17.55
C ARG A 243 -4.34 15.04 16.71
N PRO A 244 -4.24 14.57 15.45
CA PRO A 244 -3.15 14.93 14.55
C PRO A 244 -3.06 16.45 14.43
N LEU A 245 -1.90 17.00 14.74
CA LEU A 245 -1.84 18.31 15.37
C LEU A 245 -1.39 19.42 14.40
N TRP A 246 -2.38 19.91 13.63
CA TRP A 246 -2.45 21.16 12.87
C TRP A 246 -2.47 21.07 11.33
N LEU A 247 -3.61 21.50 10.77
CA LEU A 247 -3.89 21.89 9.38
C LEU A 247 -5.03 22.95 9.41
N PRO A 248 -5.24 23.79 8.38
CA PRO A 248 -4.38 24.17 7.25
C PRO A 248 -3.83 25.61 7.52
N PRO A 249 -4.35 26.75 7.00
CA PRO A 249 -4.78 27.15 5.63
C PRO A 249 -3.62 27.70 4.75
N SER A 250 -3.86 27.77 3.44
CA SER A 250 -3.00 28.41 2.43
C SER A 250 -3.01 29.95 2.47
N ASN A 251 -1.98 30.56 1.88
CA ASN A 251 -1.80 31.94 1.37
C ASN A 251 -0.68 32.78 2.00
N GLY A 252 0.17 33.35 1.14
CA GLY A 252 0.63 34.74 1.27
C GLY A 252 1.84 34.98 2.17
N GLY A 253 3.04 35.01 1.57
CA GLY A 253 4.21 35.68 2.18
C GLY A 253 5.54 34.99 1.88
N PHE A 254 5.58 33.66 1.98
CA PHE A 254 6.75 32.87 1.56
C PHE A 254 6.82 32.66 0.05
N ASP A 255 5.71 32.88 -0.67
CA ASP A 255 5.60 32.66 -2.12
C ASP A 255 6.61 33.46 -2.95
N ASP A 256 7.09 34.61 -2.46
CA ASP A 256 8.08 35.41 -3.17
C ASP A 256 9.53 35.02 -2.86
N ILE A 257 9.82 34.51 -1.65
CA ILE A 257 11.11 33.85 -1.37
C ILE A 257 11.17 32.51 -2.13
N PHE A 258 10.06 31.78 -2.22
CA PHE A 258 9.97 30.56 -3.04
C PHE A 258 9.96 30.85 -4.54
N ARG A 259 9.33 31.94 -5.04
CA ARG A 259 9.43 32.33 -6.45
C ARG A 259 10.81 32.87 -6.83
N GLU A 260 11.48 33.60 -5.94
CA GLU A 260 12.86 34.04 -6.14
C GLU A 260 13.82 32.85 -6.11
N THR A 261 13.66 31.93 -5.16
CA THR A 261 14.42 30.66 -5.11
C THR A 261 14.12 29.78 -6.33
N ALA A 262 12.87 29.67 -6.77
CA ALA A 262 12.49 28.89 -7.95
C ALA A 262 12.92 29.56 -9.27
N ARG A 263 13.01 30.89 -9.35
CA ARG A 263 13.68 31.60 -10.45
C ARG A 263 15.17 31.30 -10.44
N ARG A 264 15.82 31.39 -9.27
CA ARG A 264 17.24 31.07 -9.12
C ARG A 264 17.55 29.61 -9.42
N LEU A 265 16.64 28.67 -9.14
CA LEU A 265 16.75 27.24 -9.52
C LEU A 265 16.33 26.96 -10.98
N LYS A 266 15.54 27.82 -11.63
CA LYS A 266 15.34 27.78 -13.09
C LYS A 266 16.51 28.38 -13.87
N GLN A 267 17.19 29.38 -13.31
CA GLN A 267 18.38 30.01 -13.91
C GLN A 267 19.64 29.18 -13.64
N ALA A 268 19.89 28.82 -12.37
CA ALA A 268 20.74 27.70 -12.00
C ALA A 268 19.96 26.37 -12.17
N ARG A 269 19.43 26.14 -13.38
CA ARG A 269 18.98 24.83 -13.85
C ARG A 269 20.11 23.86 -13.48
N PRO A 270 19.90 22.87 -12.60
CA PRO A 270 20.91 21.84 -12.38
C PRO A 270 21.12 21.19 -13.74
N LYS A 271 22.31 21.36 -14.32
CA LYS A 271 22.65 20.69 -15.58
C LYS A 271 22.36 19.21 -15.35
N THR A 272 21.41 18.65 -16.09
CA THR A 272 21.03 17.24 -15.95
C THR A 272 22.25 16.35 -16.17
N ALA A 273 22.19 15.09 -15.75
CA ALA A 273 23.19 14.08 -16.09
C ALA A 273 23.55 14.14 -17.60
N HIS A 274 22.51 14.31 -18.43
CA HIS A 274 22.58 14.50 -19.88
C HIS A 274 23.28 15.83 -20.29
N ASP A 275 22.94 16.98 -19.69
CA ASP A 275 23.59 18.29 -19.98
C ASP A 275 25.08 18.36 -19.54
N GLN A 276 25.58 17.38 -18.78
CA GLN A 276 26.97 17.31 -18.30
C GLN A 276 27.83 16.27 -19.02
N GLY A 277 27.26 15.45 -19.91
CA GLY A 277 27.95 14.24 -20.41
C GLY A 277 28.22 13.20 -19.31
N LEU A 278 27.59 13.35 -18.15
CA LEU A 278 27.69 12.49 -16.99
C LEU A 278 26.37 11.74 -16.81
N ALA A 279 25.95 11.03 -17.85
CA ALA A 279 25.08 9.88 -17.71
C ALA A 279 25.83 8.85 -16.86
N ARG A 280 25.70 8.98 -15.53
CA ARG A 280 26.28 8.02 -14.59
C ARG A 280 25.65 6.68 -14.86
N GLU A 281 26.48 5.65 -15.01
CA GLU A 281 26.02 4.29 -15.19
C GLU A 281 25.03 3.92 -14.08
N ASN A 282 23.99 3.17 -14.44
CA ASN A 282 22.93 2.79 -13.54
C ASN A 282 23.51 2.05 -12.33
N ASP A 283 23.41 2.66 -11.14
CA ASP A 283 24.16 2.26 -9.95
C ASP A 283 23.45 1.16 -9.14
N GLY A 284 22.80 0.22 -9.85
CA GLY A 284 21.96 -0.82 -9.29
C GLY A 284 20.56 -0.35 -8.89
N ARG A 285 20.26 0.96 -8.92
CA ARG A 285 18.97 1.50 -8.44
C ARG A 285 17.79 1.07 -9.31
N TYR A 286 17.93 1.06 -10.64
CA TYR A 286 16.87 0.56 -11.50
C TYR A 286 16.82 -0.98 -11.54
N GLU A 287 17.90 -1.70 -11.23
CA GLU A 287 17.85 -3.15 -11.00
C GLU A 287 17.08 -3.48 -9.72
N MET A 288 17.38 -2.81 -8.60
CA MET A 288 16.66 -2.99 -7.32
C MET A 288 15.18 -2.60 -7.45
N CYS A 289 14.90 -1.45 -8.05
CA CYS A 289 13.53 -1.05 -8.39
C CYS A 289 12.89 -2.06 -9.34
N GLY A 290 13.64 -2.55 -10.34
CA GLY A 290 13.21 -3.55 -11.31
C GLY A 290 12.87 -4.90 -10.70
N GLU A 291 13.60 -5.39 -9.70
CA GLU A 291 13.21 -6.61 -8.97
C GLU A 291 11.89 -6.38 -8.23
N VAL A 292 11.75 -5.27 -7.49
CA VAL A 292 10.48 -4.93 -6.81
C VAL A 292 9.34 -4.80 -7.82
N LEU A 293 9.54 -4.10 -8.94
CA LEU A 293 8.56 -3.90 -9.99
C LEU A 293 8.23 -5.20 -10.77
N LYS A 294 9.16 -6.15 -10.93
CA LYS A 294 8.85 -7.51 -11.43
C LYS A 294 7.94 -8.25 -10.46
N HIS A 295 8.11 -8.03 -9.15
CA HIS A 295 7.19 -8.50 -8.12
C HIS A 295 5.86 -7.72 -8.11
N LEU A 296 5.67 -6.75 -9.02
CA LEU A 296 4.40 -6.12 -9.39
C LEU A 296 4.01 -6.51 -10.84
N HIS A 297 2.72 -6.48 -11.15
CA HIS A 297 1.99 -6.95 -12.34
C HIS A 297 0.65 -6.17 -12.32
N ALA A 298 -0.35 -6.46 -13.16
CA ALA A 298 -1.76 -6.44 -12.75
C ALA A 298 -2.64 -7.09 -13.83
N PRO A 299 -3.94 -7.34 -13.56
CA PRO A 299 -4.89 -7.59 -14.62
C PRO A 299 -5.08 -6.36 -15.52
N LEU A 300 -5.21 -5.14 -14.98
CA LEU A 300 -5.08 -3.93 -15.83
C LEU A 300 -3.63 -3.69 -16.28
N GLY A 301 -2.64 -4.44 -15.77
CA GLY A 301 -1.22 -4.05 -15.69
C GLY A 301 -0.92 -3.04 -14.58
N VAL A 302 0.34 -2.97 -14.12
CA VAL A 302 0.81 -1.81 -13.33
C VAL A 302 0.79 -0.59 -14.24
N TRP A 303 0.46 0.58 -13.71
CA TRP A 303 0.50 1.85 -14.45
C TRP A 303 1.44 2.83 -13.76
N LEU A 304 2.57 3.12 -14.38
CA LEU A 304 3.58 4.03 -13.86
C LEU A 304 3.63 5.31 -14.71
N VAL A 305 3.72 6.44 -14.02
CA VAL A 305 3.97 7.76 -14.59
C VAL A 305 5.27 8.31 -14.03
N ARG A 306 5.98 9.11 -14.84
CA ARG A 306 7.28 9.65 -14.45
C ARG A 306 7.15 10.67 -13.32
N GLY A 307 7.97 10.54 -12.28
CA GLY A 307 8.15 11.54 -11.23
C GLY A 307 9.39 12.39 -11.45
N ASN A 308 9.68 13.27 -10.48
CA ASN A 308 10.85 14.15 -10.59
C ASN A 308 12.19 13.39 -10.43
N TRP A 309 12.21 12.20 -9.83
CA TRP A 309 13.43 11.44 -9.57
C TRP A 309 13.92 10.69 -10.82
N GLU A 310 13.01 10.15 -11.61
CA GLU A 310 13.29 9.46 -12.87
C GLU A 310 13.84 10.45 -13.92
N HIS A 311 13.37 11.71 -13.91
CA HIS A 311 13.97 12.81 -14.69
C HIS A 311 15.41 13.16 -14.27
N TRP A 312 15.80 12.88 -13.02
CA TRP A 312 17.14 13.15 -12.51
C TRP A 312 18.11 11.96 -12.67
N TRP A 313 17.57 10.73 -12.67
CA TRP A 313 18.28 9.47 -12.95
C TRP A 313 17.59 8.66 -14.06
N PRO A 314 17.58 9.12 -15.32
CA PRO A 314 16.95 8.38 -16.41
C PRO A 314 17.78 7.14 -16.80
N VAL A 315 17.10 6.06 -17.17
CA VAL A 315 17.73 4.92 -17.87
C VAL A 315 17.58 5.05 -19.38
N SER A 316 18.50 4.44 -20.12
CA SER A 316 18.66 4.62 -21.58
C SER A 316 17.42 4.34 -22.42
N ASP A 317 16.52 3.50 -21.92
CA ASP A 317 15.19 3.25 -22.49
C ASP A 317 14.21 2.91 -21.35
N GLU A 318 13.72 3.93 -20.64
CA GLU A 318 12.74 3.77 -19.56
C GLU A 318 11.50 2.99 -19.99
N ARG A 319 11.00 3.21 -21.22
CA ARG A 319 9.82 2.50 -21.71
C ARG A 319 10.09 1.00 -21.74
N LYS A 320 11.15 0.59 -22.43
CA LYS A 320 11.55 -0.82 -22.51
C LYS A 320 11.93 -1.40 -21.16
N PHE A 321 12.54 -0.63 -20.27
CA PHE A 321 12.83 -1.06 -18.91
C PHE A 321 11.52 -1.40 -18.16
N TYR A 322 10.58 -0.47 -18.07
CA TYR A 322 9.32 -0.68 -17.36
C TYR A 322 8.49 -1.80 -18.00
N GLU A 323 8.39 -1.83 -19.34
CA GLU A 323 7.70 -2.90 -20.07
C GLU A 323 8.38 -4.27 -19.87
N SER A 324 9.71 -4.34 -19.74
CA SER A 324 10.44 -5.60 -19.45
C SER A 324 10.20 -6.16 -18.04
N VAL A 325 9.73 -5.32 -17.11
CA VAL A 325 9.34 -5.72 -15.75
C VAL A 325 7.82 -5.82 -15.56
N GLY A 326 7.03 -5.69 -16.65
CA GLY A 326 5.56 -5.85 -16.61
C GLY A 326 4.79 -4.57 -16.24
N VAL A 327 5.43 -3.40 -16.33
CA VAL A 327 4.87 -2.10 -15.96
C VAL A 327 4.53 -1.27 -17.19
N ASN A 328 3.29 -0.79 -17.29
CA ASN A 328 2.84 0.07 -18.38
C ASN A 328 3.27 1.51 -18.09
N PHE A 329 4.29 1.98 -18.81
CA PHE A 329 4.77 3.35 -18.70
C PHE A 329 3.91 4.32 -19.51
N LEU A 330 3.20 5.23 -18.84
CA LEU A 330 2.45 6.32 -19.47
C LEU A 330 3.16 7.65 -19.28
N LEU A 331 3.34 8.36 -20.40
CA LEU A 331 3.99 9.67 -20.44
C LEU A 331 3.22 10.54 -21.44
N ASN A 332 2.35 11.42 -20.93
CA ASN A 332 1.43 12.24 -21.72
C ASN A 332 0.53 11.41 -22.67
N ALA A 333 0.02 10.28 -22.18
CA ALA A 333 -0.73 9.31 -22.97
C ALA A 333 -1.95 8.78 -22.20
N GLY A 334 -3.05 8.63 -22.91
CA GLY A 334 -4.23 7.91 -22.45
C GLY A 334 -4.20 6.46 -22.94
N SER A 335 -4.63 5.52 -22.11
CA SER A 335 -4.81 4.12 -22.48
C SER A 335 -6.21 3.63 -22.07
N PRO A 336 -6.94 2.91 -22.94
CA PRO A 336 -8.19 2.25 -22.57
C PRO A 336 -7.86 1.01 -21.72
N VAL A 337 -8.55 0.86 -20.59
CA VAL A 337 -8.20 -0.21 -19.62
C VAL A 337 -9.37 -1.16 -19.34
N ARG A 338 -10.60 -0.66 -19.43
CA ARG A 338 -11.84 -1.47 -19.63
C ARG A 338 -12.88 -0.63 -20.35
N ASP A 339 -14.01 -1.22 -20.73
CA ASP A 339 -15.08 -0.52 -21.43
C ASP A 339 -15.48 0.78 -20.73
N ASN A 340 -15.50 1.86 -21.51
CA ASN A 340 -15.73 3.24 -21.06
C ASN A 340 -14.80 3.75 -19.92
N ILE A 341 -13.66 3.10 -19.62
CA ILE A 341 -12.70 3.56 -18.61
C ILE A 341 -11.28 3.66 -19.18
N TRP A 342 -10.68 4.83 -18.98
CA TRP A 342 -9.33 5.18 -19.43
C TRP A 342 -8.44 5.61 -18.26
N ILE A 343 -7.18 5.19 -18.28
CA ILE A 343 -6.12 5.79 -17.46
C ILE A 343 -5.37 6.81 -18.30
N LEU A 344 -5.16 8.01 -17.77
CA LEU A 344 -4.44 9.12 -18.37
C LEU A 344 -3.16 9.34 -17.56
N GLY A 345 -2.00 9.07 -18.14
CA GLY A 345 -0.72 9.31 -17.47
C GLY A 345 -0.02 10.55 -18.01
N PHE A 346 0.44 11.40 -17.09
CA PHE A 346 1.07 12.68 -17.41
C PHE A 346 2.55 12.66 -17.00
N ASP A 347 3.38 13.44 -17.70
CA ASP A 347 4.74 13.72 -17.27
C ASP A 347 4.77 14.58 -15.99
N ASP A 348 5.90 14.61 -15.27
CA ASP A 348 5.99 15.40 -14.04
C ASP A 348 5.84 16.91 -14.30
N ALA A 349 5.04 17.58 -13.47
CA ALA A 349 4.68 18.99 -13.64
C ALA A 349 5.72 19.99 -13.12
N VAL A 350 6.80 19.53 -12.49
CA VAL A 350 7.83 20.35 -11.84
C VAL A 350 9.08 20.41 -12.71
N VAL A 351 9.51 19.26 -13.26
CA VAL A 351 10.72 19.13 -14.09
C VAL A 351 10.47 18.61 -15.51
N GLY A 352 9.32 17.99 -15.75
CA GLY A 352 8.89 17.50 -17.07
C GLY A 352 8.05 18.49 -17.87
N SER A 353 7.18 17.98 -18.74
CA SER A 353 6.29 18.75 -19.61
C SER A 353 4.94 18.04 -19.83
N PRO A 354 4.02 18.10 -18.85
CA PRO A 354 2.73 17.42 -18.94
C PRO A 354 1.80 18.01 -19.99
N SER A 355 1.16 17.14 -20.79
CA SER A 355 0.25 17.53 -21.89
C SER A 355 -1.10 16.81 -21.80
N LEU A 356 -2.13 17.56 -21.44
CA LEU A 356 -3.51 17.06 -21.34
C LEU A 356 -4.11 16.67 -22.69
N GLU A 357 -3.87 17.45 -23.75
CA GLU A 357 -4.47 17.15 -25.06
C GLU A 357 -3.77 15.97 -25.75
N ALA A 358 -2.51 15.66 -25.39
CA ALA A 358 -1.87 14.40 -25.76
C ALA A 358 -2.40 13.22 -24.94
N ALA A 359 -2.56 13.39 -23.62
CA ALA A 359 -3.15 12.36 -22.76
C ALA A 359 -4.63 12.05 -23.09
N LEU A 360 -5.38 13.02 -23.64
CA LEU A 360 -6.76 12.83 -24.11
C LEU A 360 -6.87 12.39 -25.58
N ALA A 361 -5.77 12.24 -26.30
CA ALA A 361 -5.81 11.84 -27.71
C ALA A 361 -6.45 10.46 -27.88
N GLY A 362 -7.57 10.40 -28.61
CA GLY A 362 -8.34 9.17 -28.83
C GLY A 362 -9.31 8.78 -27.71
N VAL A 363 -9.38 9.53 -26.60
CA VAL A 363 -10.31 9.22 -25.49
C VAL A 363 -11.76 9.57 -25.88
N PRO A 364 -12.72 8.63 -25.83
CA PRO A 364 -14.11 8.91 -26.21
C PRO A 364 -14.81 9.93 -25.30
N PRO A 365 -15.69 10.79 -25.83
CA PRO A 365 -16.62 11.58 -25.03
C PRO A 365 -17.47 10.66 -24.14
N GLY A 366 -17.59 11.00 -22.84
CA GLY A 366 -18.31 10.19 -21.85
C GLY A 366 -17.51 9.08 -21.18
N ALA A 367 -16.25 8.85 -21.57
CA ALA A 367 -15.36 7.91 -20.87
C ALA A 367 -15.07 8.37 -19.43
N PHE A 368 -15.12 7.43 -18.49
CA PHE A 368 -14.66 7.62 -17.11
C PHE A 368 -13.13 7.64 -17.08
N LYS A 369 -12.55 8.77 -16.72
CA LYS A 369 -11.11 9.02 -16.81
C LYS A 369 -10.44 9.03 -15.44
N ILE A 370 -9.42 8.20 -15.27
CA ILE A 370 -8.56 8.13 -14.09
C ILE A 370 -7.22 8.77 -14.46
N ALA A 371 -6.84 9.88 -13.81
CA ALA A 371 -5.58 10.57 -14.05
C ALA A 371 -4.48 10.10 -13.08
N LEU A 372 -3.27 9.89 -13.59
CA LEU A 372 -2.06 9.57 -12.82
C LEU A 372 -1.00 10.64 -13.08
N PHE A 373 -0.51 11.30 -12.03
CA PHE A 373 0.54 12.32 -12.13
C PHE A 373 1.27 12.43 -10.80
N HIS A 374 2.59 12.63 -10.83
CA HIS A 374 3.40 12.58 -9.61
C HIS A 374 3.09 13.75 -8.65
N SER A 375 3.23 14.99 -9.13
CA SER A 375 3.13 16.21 -8.34
C SER A 375 1.70 16.77 -8.29
N PRO A 376 1.01 16.78 -7.12
CA PRO A 376 -0.45 16.98 -7.05
C PRO A 376 -0.95 18.38 -7.44
N ALA A 377 -0.10 19.41 -7.42
CA ALA A 377 -0.47 20.76 -7.88
C ALA A 377 -0.92 20.80 -9.36
N TYR A 378 -0.62 19.78 -10.15
CA TYR A 378 -1.11 19.67 -11.52
C TYR A 378 -2.64 19.46 -11.61
N PHE A 379 -3.28 18.99 -10.53
CA PHE A 379 -4.73 18.76 -10.48
C PHE A 379 -5.56 20.01 -10.82
N GLU A 380 -5.10 21.18 -10.38
CA GLU A 380 -5.71 22.50 -10.67
C GLU A 380 -5.84 22.80 -12.18
N ARG A 381 -5.16 22.03 -13.05
CA ARG A 381 -5.19 22.19 -14.52
C ARG A 381 -5.97 21.10 -15.26
N ILE A 382 -6.37 20.03 -14.57
CA ILE A 382 -7.05 18.86 -15.17
C ILE A 382 -8.34 18.45 -14.43
N ALA A 383 -8.70 19.17 -13.37
CA ALA A 383 -10.06 19.17 -12.82
C ALA A 383 -11.09 19.45 -13.93
N GLY A 384 -12.30 18.89 -13.79
CA GLY A 384 -13.35 18.90 -14.82
C GLY A 384 -13.04 18.07 -16.08
N ARG A 385 -11.77 17.73 -16.36
CA ARG A 385 -11.34 16.94 -17.53
C ARG A 385 -11.17 15.45 -17.21
N CYS A 386 -10.99 15.07 -15.95
CA CYS A 386 -10.99 13.69 -15.44
C CYS A 386 -12.13 13.42 -14.43
N ASN A 387 -12.37 12.17 -14.05
CA ASN A 387 -13.37 11.80 -13.04
C ASN A 387 -12.70 11.46 -11.69
N LEU A 388 -11.58 10.76 -11.77
CA LEU A 388 -10.76 10.36 -10.63
C LEU A 388 -9.30 10.68 -10.93
N ALA A 389 -8.49 10.94 -9.91
CA ALA A 389 -7.09 11.31 -10.01
C ALA A 389 -6.29 10.73 -8.85
N PHE A 390 -5.05 10.31 -9.09
CA PHE A 390 -4.13 9.82 -8.08
C PHE A 390 -2.77 10.51 -8.22
N ALA A 391 -2.24 10.99 -7.10
CA ALA A 391 -0.95 11.66 -7.01
C ALA A 391 -0.19 11.29 -5.72
N GLY A 392 1.09 11.66 -5.67
CA GLY A 392 1.98 11.37 -4.54
C GLY A 392 2.83 12.59 -4.21
N HIS A 393 4.16 12.45 -4.30
CA HIS A 393 5.17 13.51 -4.19
C HIS A 393 5.30 14.21 -2.82
N THR A 394 4.22 14.45 -2.09
CA THR A 394 4.23 15.20 -0.83
C THR A 394 4.96 14.48 0.31
N HIS A 395 5.05 13.14 0.27
CA HIS A 395 5.34 12.25 1.40
C HIS A 395 4.49 12.50 2.66
N GLY A 396 3.38 13.23 2.54
CA GLY A 396 2.65 13.82 3.67
C GLY A 396 3.46 14.85 4.48
N GLY A 397 4.58 15.34 3.97
CA GLY A 397 5.56 16.14 4.73
C GLY A 397 6.61 15.32 5.48
N GLN A 398 6.47 13.99 5.51
CA GLN A 398 7.38 13.00 6.09
C GLN A 398 7.64 13.11 7.61
N VAL A 399 8.04 14.27 8.13
CA VAL A 399 8.27 14.56 9.55
C VAL A 399 7.33 15.68 9.98
N ARG A 400 6.33 15.35 10.81
CA ARG A 400 5.35 16.29 11.37
C ARG A 400 5.62 16.52 12.84
N LEU A 401 6.00 17.75 13.20
CA LEU A 401 6.00 18.17 14.60
C LEU A 401 4.58 18.59 15.01
N PRO A 402 4.11 18.24 16.21
CA PRO A 402 2.83 18.73 16.72
C PRO A 402 2.76 20.26 16.72
N PHE A 403 1.56 20.80 16.44
CA PHE A 403 1.23 22.23 16.35
C PHE A 403 1.86 22.97 15.15
N LEU A 404 2.64 22.30 14.29
CA LEU A 404 3.36 22.91 13.18
C LEU A 404 2.98 22.26 11.84
N ARG A 405 3.10 23.04 10.76
CA ARG A 405 3.05 22.48 9.40
C ARG A 405 4.26 21.57 9.16
N PRO A 406 4.19 20.67 8.16
CA PRO A 406 5.38 20.10 7.54
C PRO A 406 6.48 21.16 7.37
N LEU A 407 7.63 20.95 7.99
CA LEU A 407 8.75 21.89 7.94
C LEU A 407 9.39 21.96 6.55
N TRP A 408 9.16 20.94 5.74
CA TRP A 408 9.59 20.82 4.36
C TRP A 408 8.53 20.12 3.53
N LEU A 409 8.32 20.62 2.31
CA LEU A 409 7.52 20.00 1.25
C LEU A 409 8.23 20.25 -0.08
N PRO A 410 8.29 19.26 -0.98
CA PRO A 410 8.92 19.47 -2.28
C PRO A 410 8.08 20.42 -3.18
N PRO A 411 8.72 21.19 -4.09
CA PRO A 411 8.02 22.07 -5.02
C PRO A 411 7.17 21.22 -5.98
N GLY A 412 5.85 21.38 -5.96
CA GLY A 412 4.91 20.51 -6.68
C GLY A 412 3.70 20.06 -5.86
N CYS A 413 3.74 20.24 -4.53
CA CYS A 413 2.62 19.92 -3.64
C CYS A 413 1.38 20.83 -3.81
N GLY A 414 1.58 22.14 -4.02
CA GLY A 414 0.49 23.12 -4.09
C GLY A 414 -0.30 23.20 -2.78
N GLY A 415 -1.63 23.26 -2.86
CA GLY A 415 -2.52 23.18 -1.69
C GLY A 415 -2.75 21.76 -1.14
N PHE A 416 -2.14 20.74 -1.76
CA PHE A 416 -2.45 19.34 -1.51
C PHE A 416 -1.36 18.66 -0.66
N LEU A 417 -1.77 17.84 0.30
CA LEU A 417 -0.88 17.15 1.25
C LEU A 417 -1.14 15.64 1.31
N GLU A 418 -2.36 15.22 1.62
CA GLU A 418 -2.75 13.81 1.73
C GLU A 418 -4.27 13.63 1.65
N GLY A 419 -4.72 12.42 1.31
CA GLY A 419 -6.12 12.04 1.36
C GLY A 419 -6.96 12.55 0.18
N TRP A 420 -8.26 12.68 0.40
CA TRP A 420 -9.26 13.02 -0.62
C TRP A 420 -9.42 14.52 -0.84
N TYR A 421 -9.40 14.92 -2.11
CA TYR A 421 -9.70 16.26 -2.62
C TYR A 421 -10.74 16.18 -3.75
N GLU A 422 -11.46 17.27 -4.01
CA GLU A 422 -12.44 17.37 -5.09
C GLU A 422 -12.44 18.77 -5.70
N GLN A 423 -12.46 18.86 -7.04
CA GLN A 423 -12.56 20.11 -7.80
C GLN A 423 -13.28 19.83 -9.13
N GLU A 424 -14.25 20.67 -9.49
CA GLU A 424 -14.96 20.63 -10.78
C GLU A 424 -15.55 19.25 -11.17
N GLY A 425 -15.96 18.45 -10.16
CA GLY A 425 -16.50 17.10 -10.35
C GLY A 425 -15.44 16.00 -10.56
N SER A 426 -14.16 16.36 -10.58
CA SER A 426 -13.03 15.43 -10.46
C SER A 426 -12.70 15.20 -8.98
N ARG A 427 -12.42 13.96 -8.58
CA ARG A 427 -11.86 13.65 -7.25
C ARG A 427 -10.40 13.24 -7.35
N MET A 428 -9.55 13.71 -6.44
CA MET A 428 -8.14 13.28 -6.32
C MET A 428 -7.90 12.57 -4.99
N TYR A 429 -7.07 11.53 -4.99
CA TYR A 429 -6.38 11.04 -3.81
C TYR A 429 -4.89 11.42 -3.86
N VAL A 430 -4.34 11.92 -2.76
CA VAL A 430 -2.90 12.16 -2.60
C VAL A 430 -2.35 11.19 -1.55
N SER A 431 -1.47 10.30 -1.95
CA SER A 431 -0.86 9.32 -1.03
C SER A 431 0.34 9.90 -0.28
N ARG A 432 0.49 9.51 1.00
CA ARG A 432 1.73 9.75 1.77
C ARG A 432 2.94 8.96 1.24
N GLY A 433 2.71 8.00 0.34
CA GLY A 433 3.71 7.11 -0.26
C GLY A 433 4.27 6.09 0.74
N ILE A 434 4.80 4.97 0.23
CA ILE A 434 5.45 3.94 1.06
C ILE A 434 6.92 4.25 1.39
N GLY A 435 7.65 4.88 0.48
CA GLY A 435 9.08 5.21 0.67
C GLY A 435 9.31 6.56 1.36
N THR A 436 10.56 6.80 1.79
CA THR A 436 11.06 8.12 2.21
C THR A 436 11.81 8.82 1.09
N SER A 437 11.99 10.13 1.23
CA SER A 437 12.91 10.96 0.44
C SER A 437 14.34 10.89 1.02
N SER A 438 15.14 11.95 0.86
CA SER A 438 16.59 12.06 1.16
C SER A 438 17.09 11.58 2.55
N PHE A 439 16.20 11.31 3.50
CA PHE A 439 16.51 10.75 4.81
C PHE A 439 15.47 9.68 5.16
N ASN A 440 15.90 8.51 5.63
CA ASN A 440 15.00 7.49 6.17
C ASN A 440 14.54 7.88 7.59
N VAL A 441 13.49 8.68 7.66
CA VAL A 441 12.88 9.19 8.89
C VAL A 441 11.43 9.56 8.61
N ARG A 442 10.48 9.14 9.45
CA ARG A 442 9.07 9.54 9.39
C ARG A 442 8.57 9.78 10.81
N PHE A 443 7.82 10.84 11.04
CA PHE A 443 7.25 11.11 12.36
C PHE A 443 5.86 11.71 12.28
N LEU A 444 4.91 11.09 12.99
CA LEU A 444 3.47 11.35 12.95
C LEU A 444 2.90 11.39 11.52
N CYS A 445 3.52 10.61 10.62
CA CYS A 445 3.29 10.56 9.19
C CYS A 445 3.76 9.20 8.60
N ARG A 446 3.25 8.09 9.17
CA ARG A 446 3.40 6.71 8.66
C ARG A 446 3.28 6.65 7.12
N PRO A 447 4.07 5.81 6.44
CA PRO A 447 3.89 5.56 5.03
C PRO A 447 2.50 5.00 4.76
N GLU A 448 1.98 5.22 3.56
CA GLU A 448 0.62 4.82 3.19
C GLU A 448 0.58 3.97 1.94
N LEU A 449 -0.20 2.90 2.02
CA LEU A 449 -0.61 2.10 0.87
C LEU A 449 -2.15 2.12 0.80
N ALA A 450 -2.68 2.94 -0.11
CA ALA A 450 -4.09 3.30 -0.16
C ALA A 450 -4.90 2.37 -1.09
N PHE A 451 -5.92 1.73 -0.53
CA PHE A 451 -6.84 0.82 -1.22
C PHE A 451 -8.08 1.58 -1.67
N ILE A 452 -8.30 1.70 -2.98
CA ILE A 452 -9.33 2.57 -3.55
C ILE A 452 -10.30 1.78 -4.42
N THR A 453 -11.59 1.90 -4.12
CA THR A 453 -12.72 1.13 -4.71
C THR A 453 -13.64 2.06 -5.51
N VAL A 454 -14.11 1.65 -6.71
CA VAL A 454 -14.79 2.59 -7.65
C VAL A 454 -15.95 1.96 -8.47
N GLY A 455 -17.06 2.70 -8.66
CA GLY A 455 -18.36 2.16 -9.11
C GLY A 455 -19.62 3.05 -8.88
N ARG A 456 -20.77 2.49 -8.41
CA ARG A 456 -22.01 3.17 -7.94
C ARG A 456 -22.55 2.68 -6.57
#